data_AF-A0A843S4A8-F1
#
_entry.id   AF-A0A843S4A8-F1
#
_cell.length_a   1.000
_cell.length_b   1.000
_cell.length_c   1.000
_cell.angle_alpha   90.00
_cell.angle_beta   90.00
_cell.angle_gamma   90.00
#
_symmetry.space_group_name_H-M   'P 1'
#
loop_
_entity.id
_entity.type
_entity.pdbx_description
1 polymer ?
#
loop_
_entity_poly.entity_id
_entity_poly.type
_entity_poly.pdbx_seq_one_letter_code
_entity_poly.pdbx_strand_id
1 'polypeptide(L)' 'PVHTVTVSGFWMDEHEVTNAEYAQFVEETQYLTVAERPLDAEDYPGVPEEKLVSGSAVFAPPSHQVSLDNPLQWW' A
#
# COMPACT_ATOMS: atom_id res chain seq x y z
N PRO A 1 12.26 -1.94 25.46
CA PRO A 1 12.94 -2.85 26.42
C PRO A 1 12.37 -4.26 26.28
N VAL A 2 13.18 -5.29 26.50
CA VAL A 2 12.71 -6.69 26.47
C VAL A 2 11.77 -6.94 27.65
N HIS A 3 10.62 -7.54 27.38
CA HIS A 3 9.63 -7.90 28.40
C HIS A 3 8.91 -9.20 28.00
N THR A 4 8.43 -9.93 29.00
CA THR A 4 7.72 -11.19 28.81
C THR A 4 6.24 -10.94 28.55
N VAL A 5 5.69 -11.64 27.55
CA VAL A 5 4.26 -11.63 27.21
C VAL A 5 3.79 -13.07 27.09
N THR A 6 2.57 -13.34 27.56
CA THR A 6 1.87 -14.62 27.35
C THR A 6 0.70 -14.37 26.41
N VAL A 7 0.57 -15.21 25.39
CA VAL A 7 -0.56 -15.19 24.45
C VAL A 7 -1.33 -16.51 24.55
N SER A 8 -2.65 -16.43 24.42
CA SER A 8 -3.51 -17.61 24.30
C SER A 8 -3.32 -18.29 22.94
N GLY A 9 -3.87 -19.50 22.75
CA GLY A 9 -3.90 -20.14 21.45
C GLY A 9 -4.72 -19.35 20.43
N PHE A 10 -4.22 -19.22 19.20
CA PHE A 10 -4.86 -18.53 18.09
C PHE A 10 -4.44 -19.14 16.75
N TRP A 11 -5.17 -18.82 15.68
CA TRP A 11 -4.84 -19.23 14.32
C TRP A 11 -4.04 -18.14 13.61
N MET A 12 -3.14 -18.56 12.74
CA MET A 12 -2.38 -17.69 11.85
C MET A 12 -2.31 -18.38 10.49
N ASP A 13 -2.53 -17.62 9.43
CA ASP A 13 -2.41 -18.14 8.08
C ASP A 13 -0.96 -18.54 7.80
N GLU A 14 -0.77 -19.62 7.02
CA GLU A 14 0.55 -20.16 6.70
C GLU A 14 1.34 -19.27 5.72
N HIS A 15 0.63 -18.46 4.95
CA HIS A 15 1.20 -17.52 3.97
C HIS A 15 0.49 -16.16 4.05
N GLU A 16 1.13 -15.16 3.45
CA GLU A 16 0.54 -13.84 3.26
C GLU A 16 -0.66 -13.91 2.32
N VAL A 17 -1.62 -12.98 2.46
CA VAL A 17 -2.75 -12.86 1.54
C VAL A 17 -2.25 -12.61 0.13
N THR A 18 -2.63 -13.47 -0.81
CA THR A 18 -2.22 -13.38 -2.20
C THR A 18 -3.09 -12.38 -2.98
N ASN A 19 -2.60 -11.95 -4.15
CA ASN A 19 -3.40 -11.13 -5.07
C ASN A 19 -4.71 -11.81 -5.49
N ALA A 20 -4.72 -13.14 -5.63
CA ALA A 20 -5.92 -13.88 -6.03
C ALA A 20 -6.99 -13.86 -4.94
N GLU A 21 -6.58 -14.09 -3.68
CA GLU A 21 -7.48 -14.05 -2.52
C GLU A 21 -8.00 -12.63 -2.27
N TYR A 22 -7.13 -11.62 -2.36
CA TYR A 22 -7.54 -10.24 -2.21
C TYR A 22 -8.49 -9.79 -3.32
N ALA A 23 -8.26 -10.24 -4.56
CA ALA A 23 -9.16 -9.96 -5.69
C ALA A 23 -10.56 -10.54 -5.46
N GLN A 24 -10.65 -11.78 -4.95
CA GLN A 24 -11.94 -12.37 -4.60
C GLN A 24 -12.67 -11.54 -3.53
N PHE A 25 -11.96 -11.10 -2.48
CA PHE A 25 -12.52 -10.22 -1.47
C PHE A 25 -13.07 -8.91 -2.06
N VAL A 26 -12.32 -8.26 -2.96
CA VAL A 26 -12.77 -7.03 -3.63
C VAL A 26 -14.00 -7.28 -4.49
N GLU A 27 -14.03 -8.38 -5.26
CA GLU A 27 -15.17 -8.72 -6.11
C GLU A 27 -16.46 -8.95 -5.30
N GLU A 28 -16.36 -9.69 -4.18
CA GLU A 28 -17.53 -10.02 -3.37
C GLU A 28 -18.07 -8.81 -2.58
N THR A 29 -17.18 -7.91 -2.14
CA THR A 29 -17.54 -6.81 -1.23
C THR A 29 -17.60 -5.44 -1.90
N GLN A 30 -17.09 -5.32 -3.12
CA GLN A 30 -16.88 -4.06 -3.83
C GLN A 30 -15.99 -3.09 -3.02
N TYR A 31 -15.01 -3.63 -2.30
CA TYR A 31 -14.15 -2.86 -1.40
C TYR A 31 -13.23 -1.91 -2.18
N LEU A 32 -13.21 -0.64 -1.75
CA LEU A 32 -12.23 0.35 -2.19
C LEU A 32 -11.10 0.44 -1.17
N THR A 33 -9.87 0.16 -1.60
CA THR A 33 -8.69 0.29 -0.74
C THR A 33 -8.48 1.74 -0.32
N VAL A 34 -7.74 1.96 0.76
CA VAL A 34 -7.41 3.32 1.22
C VAL A 34 -6.66 4.09 0.12
N ALA A 35 -5.81 3.43 -0.67
CA ALA A 35 -5.07 4.03 -1.77
C ALA A 35 -5.97 4.52 -2.93
N GLU A 36 -7.17 3.93 -3.09
CA GLU A 36 -8.15 4.30 -4.12
C GLU A 36 -9.12 5.41 -3.67
N ARG A 37 -9.20 5.66 -2.35
CA ARG A 37 -10.11 6.67 -1.79
C ARG A 37 -9.54 8.08 -1.99
N PRO A 38 -10.40 9.10 -2.14
CA PRO A 38 -9.97 10.50 -2.08
C PRO A 38 -9.25 10.81 -0.76
N LEU A 39 -8.21 11.65 -0.83
CA LEU A 39 -7.49 12.11 0.36
C LEU A 39 -8.29 13.23 1.02
N ASP A 40 -8.45 13.17 2.34
CA ASP A 40 -9.03 14.26 3.11
C ASP A 40 -8.01 15.40 3.30
N ALA A 41 -8.36 16.63 2.94
CA ALA A 41 -7.47 17.77 3.08
C ALA A 41 -7.06 18.03 4.54
N GLU A 42 -7.87 17.63 5.52
CA GLU A 42 -7.54 17.78 6.95
C GLU A 42 -6.35 16.92 7.36
N ASP A 43 -6.17 15.74 6.75
CA ASP A 43 -5.06 14.83 7.02
C ASP A 43 -3.75 15.28 6.35
N TYR A 44 -3.82 16.14 5.32
CA TYR A 44 -2.69 16.55 4.49
C TYR A 44 -2.53 18.08 4.38
N PRO A 45 -2.29 18.78 5.51
CA PRO A 45 -2.18 20.23 5.52
C PRO A 45 -1.00 20.72 4.66
N GLY A 46 -1.27 21.67 3.76
CA GLY A 46 -0.27 22.28 2.88
C GLY A 46 -0.05 21.55 1.55
N VAL A 47 -0.76 20.45 1.29
CA VAL A 47 -0.80 19.83 -0.04
C VAL A 47 -1.82 20.58 -0.91
N PRO A 48 -1.46 21.01 -2.14
CA PRO A 48 -2.41 21.61 -3.06
C PRO A 48 -3.57 20.66 -3.38
N GLU A 49 -4.79 21.21 -3.50
CA GLU A 49 -6.01 20.42 -3.70
C GLU A 49 -5.94 19.55 -4.97
N GLU A 50 -5.29 20.05 -6.03
CA GLU A 50 -5.09 19.31 -7.27
C GLU A 50 -4.18 18.07 -7.12
N LYS A 51 -3.47 17.94 -5.99
CA LYS A 51 -2.63 16.79 -5.66
C LYS A 51 -3.28 15.84 -4.66
N LEU A 52 -4.44 16.17 -4.10
CA LEU A 52 -5.21 15.31 -3.19
C LEU A 52 -6.05 14.28 -3.97
N VAL A 53 -5.36 13.52 -4.81
CA VAL A 53 -5.95 12.48 -5.65
C VAL A 53 -5.49 11.11 -5.16
N SER A 54 -6.35 10.11 -5.33
CA SER A 54 -6.00 8.72 -5.02
C SER A 54 -4.80 8.28 -5.85
N GLY A 55 -3.96 7.44 -5.25
CA GLY A 55 -2.68 7.09 -5.85
C GLY A 55 -2.01 5.90 -5.17
N SER A 56 -1.25 5.16 -5.97
CA SER A 56 -0.39 4.07 -5.53
C SER A 56 0.91 4.13 -6.32
N ALA A 57 1.99 3.61 -5.73
CA ALA A 57 3.29 3.49 -6.38
C ALA A 57 3.63 2.00 -6.50
N VAL A 58 3.85 1.55 -7.73
CA VAL A 58 4.41 0.22 -8.02
C VAL A 58 5.84 0.42 -8.49
N PHE A 59 6.77 -0.30 -7.86
CA PHE A 59 8.19 -0.19 -8.15
C PHE A 59 8.60 -1.43 -8.97
N ALA A 60 9.06 -1.23 -10.21
CA ALA A 60 9.50 -2.32 -11.08
C ALA A 60 10.87 -1.99 -11.66
N PRO A 61 11.89 -2.86 -11.49
CA PRO A 61 13.22 -2.51 -11.96
C PRO A 61 13.22 -2.16 -13.46
N PRO A 62 13.86 -1.06 -13.88
CA PRO A 62 13.90 -0.68 -15.28
C PRO A 62 14.63 -1.77 -16.09
N SER A 63 14.13 -2.07 -17.29
CA SER A 63 14.73 -3.06 -18.20
C SER A 63 16.04 -2.58 -18.85
N HIS A 64 16.50 -1.38 -18.49
CA HIS A 64 17.65 -0.69 -19.06
C HIS A 64 18.31 0.18 -17.99
N GLN A 65 19.53 0.66 -18.28
CA GLN A 65 20.24 1.56 -17.38
C GLN A 65 19.58 2.94 -17.37
N VAL A 66 19.32 3.45 -16.17
CA VAL A 66 18.70 4.76 -15.92
C VAL A 66 19.71 5.71 -15.28
N SER A 67 19.51 7.02 -15.45
CA SER A 67 20.28 8.01 -14.69
C SER A 67 19.94 7.92 -13.21
N LEU A 68 20.96 8.03 -12.34
CA LEU A 68 20.78 8.04 -10.89
C LEU A 68 20.43 9.44 -10.34
N ASP A 69 20.43 10.47 -11.19
CA ASP A 69 20.17 11.86 -10.77
C ASP A 69 18.67 12.14 -10.52
N ASN A 70 17.78 11.27 -11.00
CA ASN A 70 16.34 11.35 -10.76
C ASN A 70 15.81 10.06 -10.09
N PRO A 71 15.48 10.09 -8.80
CA PRO A 71 14.97 8.93 -8.07
C PRO A 71 13.73 8.30 -8.69
N LEU A 72 12.86 9.09 -9.33
CA LEU A 72 11.63 8.61 -9.97
C LEU A 72 11.88 7.72 -11.19
N GLN A 73 13.14 7.48 -11.58
CA GLN A 73 13.52 6.60 -12.69
C GLN A 73 14.15 5.29 -12.21
N TRP A 74 14.38 5.11 -10.91
CA TRP A 74 15.08 3.95 -10.37
C TRP A 74 14.24 2.65 -10.37
N TRP A 75 12.96 2.76 -10.71
CA TRP A 75 11.94 1.72 -10.62
C TRP A 75 10.85 1.94 -11.68
#